data_AF-A0A8X6W8P4-F1
#
_entry.id   AF-A0A8X6W8P4-F1
#
_cell.length_a   1.000
_cell.length_b   1.000
_cell.length_c   1.000
_cell.angle_alpha   90.00
_cell.angle_beta   90.00
_cell.angle_gamma   90.00
#
_symmetry.space_group_name_H-M   'P 1'
#
loop_
_entity.id
_entity.type
_entity.pdbx_description
1 polymer ?
#
loop_
_entity_poly.entity_id
_entity_poly.type
_entity_poly.pdbx_seq_one_letter_code
_entity_poly.pdbx_strand_id
1 'polypeptide(L)'
;MTGIALHHTTSRNPKANGQSERINTSLKATILSLADHKVDFDLAVAVHKSFYNGTKHSSHGFTPDIVHFGRNLSLIFDTITAPIETPLLTEEGYTNTLLSSLQVLQQQIRTNLQSQQDKQHTRLNSNTM
;
A
#
# COMPACT_ATOMS: atom_id res chain seq x y z
N MET A 1 -12.27 27.25 -9.04
CA MET A 1 -10.92 26.94 -8.51
C MET A 1 -11.10 25.99 -7.33
N THR A 2 -10.42 24.85 -7.30
CA THR A 2 -10.65 23.74 -6.35
C THR A 2 -9.83 23.81 -5.06
N GLY A 3 -9.01 24.87 -4.84
CA GLY A 3 -8.20 25.02 -3.63
C GLY A 3 -6.96 24.11 -3.54
N ILE A 4 -6.58 23.45 -4.63
CA ILE A 4 -5.47 22.48 -4.65
C ILE A 4 -4.15 23.19 -4.97
N ALA A 5 -3.13 22.97 -4.13
CA ALA A 5 -1.75 23.44 -4.36
C ALA A 5 -0.96 22.44 -5.23
N LEU A 6 -0.37 22.93 -6.31
CA LEU A 6 0.46 22.12 -7.21
C LEU A 6 1.92 22.16 -6.76
N HIS A 7 2.51 20.98 -6.57
CA HIS A 7 3.93 20.82 -6.25
C HIS A 7 4.67 20.21 -7.45
N HIS A 8 5.75 20.86 -7.87
CA HIS A 8 6.58 20.42 -8.98
C HIS A 8 7.97 20.02 -8.50
N THR A 9 8.55 19.02 -9.15
CA THR A 9 9.92 18.59 -8.91
C THR A 9 10.84 19.22 -9.96
N THR A 10 12.15 19.23 -9.69
CA THR A 10 13.12 19.71 -10.68
C THR A 10 13.14 18.81 -11.90
N SER A 11 13.43 19.40 -13.07
CA SER A 11 13.51 18.66 -14.33
C SER A 11 14.49 17.50 -14.22
N ARG A 12 14.11 16.34 -14.80
CA ARG A 12 14.90 15.10 -14.81
C ARG A 12 15.30 14.59 -13.41
N ASN A 13 14.49 14.85 -12.39
CA ASN A 13 14.69 14.34 -11.04
C ASN A 13 13.61 13.33 -10.61
N PRO A 14 13.59 12.11 -11.19
CA PRO A 14 12.58 11.09 -10.87
C PRO A 14 12.66 10.64 -9.40
N LYS A 15 13.82 10.79 -8.75
CA LYS A 15 14.01 10.44 -7.33
C LYS A 15 13.08 11.22 -6.40
N ALA A 16 12.73 12.46 -6.77
CA ALA A 16 11.81 13.28 -5.99
C ALA A 16 10.35 12.77 -6.07
N ASN A 17 10.00 11.98 -7.10
CA ASN A 17 8.71 11.29 -7.24
C ASN A 17 8.82 9.79 -6.98
N GLY A 18 9.75 9.36 -6.12
CA GLY A 18 10.14 7.96 -5.97
C GLY A 18 8.98 6.99 -5.68
N GLN A 19 7.93 7.42 -4.98
CA GLN A 19 6.76 6.56 -4.74
C GLN A 19 5.98 6.27 -6.03
N SER A 20 5.65 7.32 -6.80
CA SER A 20 4.97 7.17 -8.08
C SER A 20 5.81 6.34 -9.07
N GLU A 21 7.12 6.55 -9.10
CA GLU A 21 8.02 5.77 -9.97
C GLU A 21 8.04 4.27 -9.60
N ARG A 22 8.05 3.93 -8.31
CA ARG A 22 7.96 2.54 -7.85
C ARG A 22 6.63 1.89 -8.21
N ILE A 23 5.52 2.62 -8.04
CA ILE A 23 4.18 2.16 -8.46
C ILE A 23 4.16 1.91 -9.96
N ASN A 24 4.60 2.88 -10.75
CA ASN A 24 4.64 2.77 -12.21
C ASN A 24 5.46 1.56 -12.68
N THR A 25 6.57 1.27 -12.00
CA THR A 25 7.39 0.09 -12.29
C THR A 25 6.61 -1.21 -12.04
N SER A 26 5.94 -1.33 -10.89
CA SER A 26 5.13 -2.51 -10.57
C SER A 26 3.93 -2.67 -11.49
N LEU A 27 3.25 -1.56 -11.83
CA LEU A 27 2.11 -1.54 -12.75
C LEU A 27 2.51 -2.03 -14.14
N LYS A 28 3.63 -1.52 -14.67
CA LYS A 28 4.18 -1.96 -15.96
C LYS A 28 4.49 -3.46 -15.95
N ALA A 29 5.11 -3.97 -14.89
CA ALA A 29 5.42 -5.39 -14.77
C ALA A 29 4.16 -6.27 -14.81
N THR A 30 3.11 -5.88 -14.08
CA THR A 30 1.82 -6.60 -14.10
C THR A 30 1.16 -6.53 -15.47
N ILE A 31 1.10 -5.35 -16.10
CA ILE A 31 0.48 -5.18 -17.42
C ILE A 31 1.20 -6.01 -18.47
N LEU A 32 2.54 -5.97 -18.52
CA LEU A 32 3.31 -6.76 -19.48
C LEU A 32 3.09 -8.27 -19.28
N SER A 33 3.13 -8.73 -18.02
CA SER A 33 2.88 -10.14 -17.71
C SER A 33 1.49 -10.60 -18.12
N LEU A 34 0.45 -9.76 -17.94
CA LEU A 34 -0.92 -10.11 -18.29
C LEU A 34 -1.19 -9.96 -19.79
N ALA A 35 -0.49 -9.05 -20.47
CA ALA A 35 -0.55 -8.90 -21.92
C ALA A 35 -0.03 -10.16 -22.65
N ASP A 36 1.00 -10.84 -22.11
CA ASP A 36 1.48 -12.13 -22.62
C ASP A 36 0.38 -13.21 -22.60
N HIS A 37 -0.60 -13.06 -21.70
CA HIS A 37 -1.78 -13.91 -21.58
C HIS A 37 -3.02 -13.35 -22.30
N LYS A 38 -2.86 -12.33 -23.15
CA LYS A 38 -3.92 -11.66 -23.91
C LYS A 38 -5.03 -11.06 -23.03
N VAL A 39 -4.70 -10.69 -21.80
CA VAL A 39 -5.61 -9.95 -20.93
C VAL A 39 -5.71 -8.51 -21.43
N ASP A 40 -6.93 -7.98 -21.50
CA ASP A 40 -7.16 -6.60 -21.89
C ASP A 40 -6.50 -5.61 -20.92
N PHE A 41 -6.10 -4.45 -21.43
CA PHE A 41 -5.40 -3.43 -20.66
C PHE A 41 -6.20 -2.97 -19.43
N ASP A 42 -7.50 -2.72 -19.57
CA ASP A 42 -8.33 -2.21 -18.48
C ASP A 42 -8.47 -3.27 -17.37
N LEU A 43 -8.63 -4.54 -17.77
CA LEU A 43 -8.65 -5.65 -16.82
C LEU A 43 -7.29 -5.83 -16.13
N ALA A 44 -6.18 -5.71 -16.86
CA ALA A 44 -4.84 -5.78 -16.28
C ALA A 44 -4.59 -4.67 -15.24
N VAL A 45 -5.06 -3.46 -15.50
CA VAL A 45 -5.01 -2.34 -14.55
C VAL A 45 -5.86 -2.63 -13.32
N ALA A 46 -7.09 -3.13 -13.50
CA ALA A 46 -7.97 -3.48 -12.38
C ALA A 46 -7.37 -4.58 -11.50
N VAL A 47 -6.79 -5.61 -12.14
CA VAL A 47 -6.07 -6.70 -11.47
C VAL A 47 -4.87 -6.15 -10.68
N HIS A 48 -4.04 -5.31 -11.31
CA HIS A 48 -2.91 -4.70 -10.63
C HIS A 48 -3.35 -3.89 -9.41
N LYS A 49 -4.39 -3.06 -9.54
CA LYS A 49 -4.92 -2.26 -8.43
C LYS A 49 -5.33 -3.15 -7.26
N SER A 50 -6.07 -4.23 -7.52
CA SER A 50 -6.49 -5.17 -6.47
C SER A 50 -5.28 -5.78 -5.77
N PHE A 51 -4.31 -6.31 -6.52
CA PHE A 51 -3.11 -6.91 -5.94
C PHE A 51 -2.24 -5.91 -5.18
N TYR A 52 -2.01 -4.74 -5.75
CA TYR A 52 -1.18 -3.70 -5.14
C TYR A 52 -1.74 -3.24 -3.79
N ASN A 53 -3.06 -3.08 -3.72
CA ASN A 53 -3.76 -2.66 -2.51
C ASN A 53 -3.87 -3.78 -1.46
N GLY A 54 -3.97 -5.03 -1.90
CA GLY A 54 -4.06 -6.21 -1.03
C GLY A 54 -2.73 -6.84 -0.61
N THR A 55 -1.60 -6.39 -1.17
CA THR A 55 -0.28 -6.98 -0.89
C THR A 55 0.51 -6.13 0.10
N LYS A 56 1.23 -6.77 1.02
CA LYS A 56 2.09 -6.08 2.00
C LYS A 56 3.25 -5.38 1.29
N HIS A 57 3.44 -4.10 1.57
CA HIS A 57 4.58 -3.34 1.02
C HIS A 57 5.81 -3.46 1.90
N SER A 58 6.98 -3.59 1.28
CA SER A 58 8.26 -3.73 2.01
C SER A 58 8.68 -2.48 2.81
N SER A 59 8.11 -1.31 2.50
CA SER A 59 8.41 -0.05 3.19
C SER A 59 7.82 0.02 4.60
N HIS A 60 6.62 -0.52 4.81
CA HIS A 60 5.93 -0.45 6.11
C HIS A 60 5.43 -1.80 6.62
N GLY A 61 5.40 -2.85 5.81
CA GLY A 61 5.00 -4.21 6.20
C GLY A 61 3.49 -4.47 6.20
N PHE A 62 2.68 -3.50 5.76
CA PHE A 62 1.21 -3.58 5.73
C PHE A 62 0.69 -3.45 4.30
N THR A 63 -0.57 -3.82 4.08
CA THR A 63 -1.28 -3.61 2.81
C THR A 63 -1.76 -2.15 2.72
N PRO A 64 -1.76 -1.51 1.54
CA PRO A 64 -2.36 -0.18 1.40
C PRO A 64 -3.81 -0.09 1.88
N ASP A 65 -4.60 -1.16 1.72
CA ASP A 65 -5.98 -1.20 2.22
C ASP A 65 -6.05 -1.02 3.73
N ILE A 66 -5.20 -1.72 4.49
CA ILE A 66 -5.09 -1.54 5.94
C ILE A 66 -4.67 -0.12 6.28
N VAL A 67 -3.68 0.43 5.57
CA VAL A 67 -3.15 1.77 5.86
C VAL A 67 -4.20 2.86 5.62
N HIS A 68 -5.03 2.72 4.59
CA HIS A 68 -6.00 3.73 4.20
C HIS A 68 -7.37 3.56 4.89
N PHE A 69 -7.82 2.32 5.07
CA PHE A 69 -9.17 2.01 5.55
C PHE A 69 -9.20 1.34 6.93
N GLY A 70 -8.05 0.98 7.50
CA GLY A 70 -7.99 0.25 8.77
C GLY A 70 -8.46 -1.20 8.70
N ARG A 71 -8.69 -1.73 7.51
CA ARG A 71 -9.16 -3.10 7.26
C ARG A 71 -8.66 -3.60 5.90
N ASN A 72 -8.61 -4.92 5.73
CA ASN A 72 -8.42 -5.50 4.40
C ASN A 72 -9.74 -5.41 3.63
N LEU A 73 -9.67 -4.96 2.37
CA LEU A 73 -10.80 -5.02 1.47
C LEU A 73 -10.82 -6.37 0.75
N SER A 74 -12.00 -6.77 0.31
CA SER A 74 -12.14 -7.99 -0.49
C SER A 74 -11.47 -7.81 -1.84
N LEU A 75 -10.63 -8.77 -2.20
CA LEU A 75 -9.92 -8.81 -3.47
C LEU A 75 -10.79 -9.47 -4.55
N ILE A 76 -10.48 -9.21 -5.82
CA ILE A 76 -11.23 -9.77 -6.97
C ILE A 76 -11.18 -11.30 -7.06
N PHE A 77 -10.30 -11.94 -6.29
CA PHE A 77 -10.12 -13.39 -6.21
C PHE A 77 -10.49 -13.96 -4.83
N ASP A 78 -11.03 -13.14 -3.93
CA ASP A 78 -11.55 -13.66 -2.67
C ASP A 78 -12.77 -14.52 -2.95
N THR A 79 -12.69 -15.80 -2.61
CA THR A 79 -13.83 -16.70 -2.60
C THR A 79 -14.71 -16.36 -1.39
N ILE A 80 -16.03 -16.48 -1.56
CA ILE A 80 -16.99 -16.35 -0.46
C ILE A 80 -16.74 -17.51 0.52
N THR A 81 -15.93 -17.29 1.53
CA THR A 81 -15.81 -18.20 2.66
C THR A 81 -17.09 -18.16 3.49
N ALA A 82 -17.44 -19.29 4.10
CA ALA A 82 -18.59 -19.37 5.00
C ALA A 82 -18.54 -18.27 6.07
N PRO A 83 -19.69 -17.78 6.57
CA PRO A 83 -19.73 -16.70 7.55
C PRO A 83 -18.83 -17.05 8.74
N ILE A 84 -17.83 -16.22 8.99
CA ILE A 84 -17.03 -16.32 10.20
C ILE A 84 -17.95 -15.94 11.36
N GLU A 85 -18.04 -16.79 12.38
CA GLU A 85 -18.75 -16.44 13.62
C GLU A 85 -18.12 -15.15 14.18
N THR A 86 -18.85 -14.04 14.06
CA THR A 86 -18.42 -12.78 14.66
C THR A 86 -18.66 -12.87 16.16
N PRO A 87 -17.62 -12.72 17.01
CA PRO A 87 -17.82 -12.71 18.44
C PRO A 87 -18.82 -11.61 18.81
N LEU A 88 -19.78 -11.95 19.67
CA LEU A 88 -20.74 -10.99 20.22
C LEU A 88 -20.01 -10.05 21.18
N LEU A 89 -19.48 -8.95 20.66
CA LEU A 89 -18.99 -7.85 21.48
C LEU A 89 -20.13 -6.85 21.74
N THR A 90 -20.13 -6.25 22.93
CA THR A 90 -20.88 -5.03 23.16
C THR A 90 -20.35 -3.93 22.23
N GLU A 91 -21.21 -3.01 21.79
CA GLU A 91 -20.83 -1.91 20.90
C GLU A 91 -19.63 -1.11 21.46
N GLU A 92 -19.63 -0.86 22.76
CA GLU A 92 -18.54 -0.19 23.48
C GLU A 92 -17.25 -1.02 23.51
N GLY A 93 -17.34 -2.34 23.69
CA GLY A 93 -16.17 -3.22 23.66
C GLY A 93 -15.54 -3.30 22.27
N TYR A 94 -16.36 -3.32 21.22
CA TYR A 94 -15.90 -3.35 19.84
C TYR A 94 -15.14 -2.08 19.45
N THR A 95 -15.73 -0.91 19.72
CA THR A 95 -15.14 0.39 19.37
C THR A 95 -13.80 0.63 20.08
N ASN A 96 -13.71 0.33 21.38
CA ASN A 96 -12.47 0.46 22.14
C ASN A 96 -11.36 -0.49 21.63
N THR A 97 -11.72 -1.72 21.28
CA THR A 97 -10.77 -2.71 20.73
C THR A 97 -10.28 -2.30 19.35
N LEU A 98 -11.17 -1.80 18.50
CA LEU A 98 -10.83 -1.31 17.16
C LEU A 98 -9.88 -0.11 17.25
N LEU A 99 -10.22 0.89 18.09
CA LEU A 99 -9.40 2.08 18.25
C LEU A 99 -7.99 1.73 18.75
N SER A 100 -7.90 0.89 19.78
CA SER A 100 -6.62 0.43 20.32
C SER A 100 -5.78 -0.28 19.25
N SER A 101 -6.43 -1.14 18.45
CA SER A 101 -5.77 -1.86 17.36
C SER A 101 -5.26 -0.92 16.27
N LEU A 102 -6.04 0.09 15.88
CA LEU A 102 -5.63 1.10 14.89
C LEU A 102 -4.47 1.96 15.37
N GLN A 103 -4.44 2.32 16.66
CA GLN A 103 -3.33 3.06 17.25
C GLN A 103 -2.01 2.24 17.23
N VAL A 104 -2.07 0.98 17.63
CA VAL A 104 -0.92 0.06 17.57
C VAL A 104 -0.42 -0.08 16.13
N LEU A 105 -1.35 -0.28 15.19
CA LEU A 105 -1.04 -0.41 13.77
C LEU A 105 -0.37 0.83 13.20
N GLN A 106 -0.89 2.02 13.52
CA GLN A 106 -0.30 3.29 13.11
C GLN A 106 1.12 3.44 13.65
N GLN A 107 1.34 3.08 14.92
CA GLN A 107 2.66 3.15 15.54
C GLN A 107 3.65 2.22 14.83
N GLN A 108 3.25 0.97 14.54
CA GLN A 108 4.07 0.01 13.82
C GLN A 108 4.43 0.50 12.41
N ILE A 109 3.47 1.07 11.67
CA ILE A 109 3.73 1.66 10.34
C ILE A 109 4.80 2.74 10.43
N ARG A 110 4.66 3.68 11.37
CA ARG A 110 5.61 4.79 11.54
C ARG A 110 7.01 4.29 11.89
N THR A 111 7.12 3.35 12.83
CA THR A 111 8.40 2.75 13.21
C THR A 111 9.06 2.03 12.03
N ASN A 112 8.29 1.27 11.25
CA ASN A 112 8.81 0.58 10.09
C ASN A 112 9.29 1.56 9.02
N LEU A 113 8.52 2.61 8.72
CA LEU A 113 8.91 3.65 7.77
C LEU A 113 10.22 4.33 8.19
N GLN A 114 10.34 4.69 9.46
CA GLN A 114 11.57 5.29 9.99
C GLN A 114 12.77 4.35 9.82
N SER A 115 12.62 3.08 10.21
CA SER A 115 13.68 2.08 10.06
C SER A 115 14.11 1.90 8.59
N GLN A 116 13.15 1.90 7.65
CA GLN A 116 13.47 1.81 6.22
C GLN A 116 14.16 3.07 5.69
N GLN A 117 13.77 4.25 6.17
CA GLN A 117 14.47 5.50 5.85
C GLN A 117 15.92 5.46 6.34
N ASP A 118 16.15 5.06 7.60
CA ASP A 118 17.49 4.98 8.18
C ASP A 118 18.39 4.00 7.42
N LYS A 119 17.85 2.83 7.03
CA LYS A 119 18.54 1.86 6.18
C LYS A 119 18.90 2.44 4.82
N GLN A 120 17.98 3.17 4.19
CA GLN A 120 18.22 3.79 2.90
C GLN A 120 19.30 4.88 2.98
N HIS A 121 19.26 5.72 4.02
CA HIS A 121 20.29 6.72 4.29
C HIS A 121 21.67 6.08 4.50
N THR A 122 21.74 5.02 5.31
CA THR A 122 23.00 4.31 5.58
C THR A 122 23.60 3.74 4.30
N ARG A 123 22.78 3.08 3.47
CA ARG A 123 23.20 2.51 2.18
C ARG A 123 23.68 3.56 1.17
N LEU A 124 23.05 4.74 1.16
CA LEU A 124 23.49 5.84 0.30
C LEU A 124 24.85 6.38 0.76
N ASN A 125 25.02 6.56 2.07
CA ASN A 125 26.27 7.07 2.63
C ASN A 125 27.44 6.09 2.44
N SER A 126 27.21 4.78 2.59
CA SER A 126 28.25 3.76 2.37
C SER A 126 28.71 3.63 0.91
N ASN A 127 27.85 3.97 -0.06
CA ASN A 127 28.18 3.93 -1.49
C ASN A 127 28.86 5.20 -2.00
N THR A 128 29.04 6.22 -1.14
CA THR A 128 29.64 7.51 -1.50
C THR A 128 31.06 7.66 -0.94
N MET A 129 31.57 6.66 -0.22
CA MET A 129 32.99 6.49 0.18
C MET A 129 33.68 5.47 -0.71
#